data_AF-A0A1B6GVJ1-F1
#
_entry.id   AF-A0A1B6GVJ1-F1
#
_cell.length_a   1.000
_cell.length_b   1.000
_cell.length_c   1.000
_cell.angle_alpha   90.00
_cell.angle_beta   90.00
_cell.angle_gamma   90.00
#
_symmetry.space_group_name_H-M   'P 1'
#
loop_
_entity.id
_entity.type
_entity.pdbx_description
1 polymer ?
#
loop_
_entity_poly.entity_id
_entity_poly.type
_entity_poly.pdbx_seq_one_letter_code
_entity_poly.pdbx_strand_id
1 'polypeptide(L)'
;MHCDVVDLFEMTPDLDKYLIDVELNGKPQRFEVDSGARFSLLSECDFNKLNLGVPLEKSNVCFRSYTSNIIKPIGKVSLTVTYNGKQIDGELHIVPAGHDALLGRQWI
;
A
#
# COMPACT_ATOMS: atom_id res chain seq x y z
N MET A 1 12.37 24.73 34.69
CA MET A 1 11.89 24.36 33.33
C MET A 1 11.94 22.85 33.29
N HIS A 2 10.80 22.19 33.44
CA HIS A 2 10.70 20.73 33.44
C HIS A 2 10.53 20.31 31.98
N CYS A 3 11.46 19.51 31.46
CA CYS A 3 11.40 18.98 30.11
C CYS A 3 11.03 17.50 30.25
N ASP A 4 9.79 17.18 29.98
CA ASP A 4 9.33 15.80 29.99
C ASP A 4 9.89 15.11 28.75
N VAL A 5 10.68 14.06 28.98
CA VAL A 5 11.16 13.19 27.91
C VAL A 5 10.02 12.23 27.60
N VAL A 6 9.35 12.48 26.47
CA VAL A 6 8.40 11.55 25.88
C VAL A 6 9.11 10.71 24.83
N ASP A 7 8.79 9.42 24.78
CA ASP A 7 9.27 8.55 23.71
C ASP A 7 8.71 9.04 22.37
N LEU A 8 9.58 9.17 21.37
CA LEU A 8 9.18 9.64 20.03
C LEU A 8 8.24 8.64 19.33
N PHE A 9 8.24 7.37 19.78
CA PHE A 9 7.44 6.30 19.21
C PHE A 9 6.83 5.44 20.32
N GLU A 10 5.50 5.39 20.39
CA GLU A 10 4.78 4.39 21.18
C GLU A 10 4.67 3.11 20.34
N MET A 11 5.42 2.06 20.69
CA MET A 11 5.20 0.73 20.08
C MET A 11 3.98 0.08 20.75
N THR A 12 2.79 0.44 20.31
CA THR A 12 1.57 -0.30 20.68
C THR A 12 1.32 -1.43 19.66
N PRO A 13 0.79 -2.59 20.07
CA PRO A 13 0.43 -3.65 19.14
C PRO A 13 -0.83 -3.24 18.36
N ASP A 14 -0.71 -3.14 17.03
CA ASP A 14 -1.78 -3.13 16.01
C ASP A 14 -2.91 -2.07 16.10
N LEU A 15 -2.88 -1.12 17.04
CA LEU A 15 -3.95 -0.10 17.19
C LEU A 15 -3.76 1.20 16.39
N ASP A 16 -2.57 1.46 15.86
CA ASP A 16 -2.22 2.74 15.21
C ASP A 16 -2.02 2.64 13.69
N LYS A 17 -2.74 1.74 13.02
CA LYS A 17 -2.73 1.72 11.55
C LYS A 17 -3.36 3.00 11.01
N TYR A 18 -2.58 3.83 10.34
CA TYR A 18 -3.10 5.02 9.65
C TYR A 18 -3.72 4.59 8.32
N LEU A 19 -5.05 4.42 8.32
CA LEU A 19 -5.81 3.95 7.17
C LEU A 19 -6.41 5.12 6.39
N ILE A 20 -6.31 5.06 5.05
CA ILE A 20 -7.00 5.99 4.16
C ILE A 20 -7.79 5.24 3.08
N ASP A 21 -8.89 5.83 2.63
CA ASP A 21 -9.65 5.36 1.48
C ASP A 21 -9.20 6.17 0.24
N VAL A 22 -8.73 5.48 -0.80
CA VAL A 22 -8.38 6.06 -2.10
C VAL A 22 -9.23 5.41 -3.19
N GLU A 23 -9.32 6.04 -4.36
CA GLU A 23 -9.96 5.42 -5.52
C GLU A 23 -8.90 4.93 -6.51
N LEU A 24 -9.00 3.67 -6.93
CA LEU A 24 -8.20 3.07 -7.98
C LEU A 24 -9.07 2.96 -9.24
N ASN A 25 -8.79 3.76 -10.26
CA ASN A 25 -9.67 3.94 -11.44
C ASN A 25 -11.15 4.18 -11.04
N GLY A 26 -11.38 5.02 -10.02
CA GLY A 26 -12.72 5.33 -9.51
C GLY A 26 -13.35 4.26 -8.61
N LYS A 27 -12.63 3.18 -8.26
CA LYS A 27 -13.11 2.16 -7.32
C LYS A 27 -12.47 2.33 -5.95
N PRO A 28 -13.25 2.41 -4.85
CA PRO A 28 -12.70 2.64 -3.52
C PRO A 28 -11.89 1.45 -3.03
N GLN A 29 -10.73 1.73 -2.44
CA GLN A 29 -9.86 0.76 -1.78
C GLN A 29 -9.24 1.42 -0.54
N ARG A 30 -9.29 0.71 0.58
CA ARG A 30 -8.62 1.12 1.82
C ARG A 30 -7.17 0.67 1.82
N PHE A 31 -6.28 1.55 2.25
CA PHE A 31 -4.86 1.28 2.41
C PHE A 31 -4.37 1.70 3.80
N GLU A 32 -3.42 0.93 4.33
CA GLU A 32 -2.54 1.36 5.40
C GLU A 32 -1.40 2.19 4.82
N VAL A 33 -1.20 3.41 5.32
CA VAL A 33 -0.11 4.28 4.89
C VAL A 33 1.19 3.82 5.54
N ASP A 34 2.15 3.43 4.71
CA ASP A 34 3.46 2.98 5.16
C ASP A 34 4.55 3.80 4.44
N SER A 35 5.05 4.83 5.13
CA SER A 35 6.16 5.65 4.62
C SER A 35 7.49 4.87 4.50
N GLY A 36 7.63 3.75 5.24
CA GLY A 36 8.75 2.82 5.13
C GLY A 36 8.71 2.00 3.84
N ALA A 37 7.50 1.72 3.32
CA ALA A 37 7.31 1.06 2.03
C ALA A 37 7.60 2.02 0.85
N ARG A 38 8.37 1.53 -0.13
CA ARG A 38 8.64 2.31 -1.36
C ARG A 38 7.43 2.35 -2.28
N PHE A 39 6.82 1.19 -2.45
CA PHE A 39 5.81 0.91 -3.45
C PHE A 39 4.51 0.55 -2.75
N SER A 40 3.39 0.83 -3.41
CA SER A 40 2.08 0.40 -2.95
C SER A 40 1.82 -1.05 -3.32
N LEU A 41 1.18 -1.80 -2.41
CA LEU A 41 0.86 -3.22 -2.56
C LEU A 41 -0.63 -3.44 -2.40
N LEU A 42 -1.18 -4.38 -3.17
CA LEU A 42 -2.55 -4.87 -3.00
C LEU A 42 -2.58 -6.39 -3.14
N SER A 43 -3.36 -7.05 -2.30
CA SER A 43 -3.54 -8.50 -2.41
C SER A 43 -4.26 -8.87 -3.72
N GLU A 44 -3.92 -10.03 -4.28
CA GLU A 44 -4.60 -10.58 -5.46
C GLU A 44 -6.12 -10.70 -5.24
N CYS A 45 -6.53 -11.10 -4.03
CA CYS A 45 -7.94 -11.22 -3.68
C CYS A 45 -8.66 -9.87 -3.80
N ASP A 46 -8.06 -8.78 -3.32
CA ASP A 46 -8.69 -7.47 -3.35
C ASP A 46 -8.63 -6.85 -4.75
N PHE A 47 -7.53 -7.04 -5.47
CA PHE A 47 -7.42 -6.64 -6.88
C PHE A 47 -8.52 -7.29 -7.74
N ASN A 48 -8.76 -8.59 -7.58
CA ASN A 48 -9.79 -9.31 -8.31
C ASN A 48 -11.21 -8.82 -7.93
N LYS A 49 -11.47 -8.52 -6.66
CA LYS A 49 -12.76 -7.95 -6.21
C LYS A 49 -13.01 -6.57 -6.83
N LEU A 50 -11.98 -5.74 -6.94
CA LEU A 50 -12.10 -4.43 -7.57
C LEU A 50 -12.50 -4.59 -9.04
N ASN A 51 -12.04 -5.63 -9.74
CA ASN A 51 -12.36 -5.86 -11.16
C ASN A 51 -12.09 -4.61 -12.02
N LEU A 52 -10.85 -4.09 -11.94
CA LEU A 52 -10.46 -2.80 -12.52
C LEU A 52 -10.40 -2.81 -14.06
N GLY A 53 -10.45 -3.99 -14.69
CA GLY A 53 -10.33 -4.12 -16.15
C GLY A 53 -8.95 -3.73 -16.70
N VAL A 54 -7.93 -3.63 -15.86
CA VAL A 54 -6.55 -3.31 -16.26
C VAL A 54 -5.73 -4.59 -16.40
N PRO A 55 -4.85 -4.69 -17.41
CA PRO A 55 -4.01 -5.86 -17.60
C PRO A 55 -2.92 -5.91 -16.52
N LEU A 56 -2.67 -7.12 -16.01
CA LEU A 56 -1.55 -7.37 -15.10
C LEU A 56 -0.25 -7.48 -15.90
N GLU A 57 0.71 -6.61 -15.60
CA GLU A 57 2.04 -6.62 -16.18
C GLU A 57 3.02 -7.44 -15.33
N LYS A 58 4.07 -7.97 -15.98
CA LYS A 58 5.13 -8.69 -15.27
C LYS A 58 5.89 -7.74 -14.35
N SER A 59 6.04 -8.14 -13.09
CA SER A 59 6.91 -7.46 -12.14
C SER A 59 8.32 -8.04 -12.18
N ASN A 60 9.34 -7.18 -12.18
CA ASN A 60 10.76 -7.57 -12.10
C ASN A 60 11.36 -7.26 -10.72
N VAL A 61 10.53 -6.95 -9.72
CA VAL A 61 10.95 -6.64 -8.35
C VAL A 61 10.45 -7.71 -7.38
N CYS A 62 11.21 -7.95 -6.32
CA CYS A 62 10.77 -8.70 -5.15
C CYS A 62 10.86 -7.78 -3.93
N PHE A 63 9.91 -7.88 -3.03
CA PHE A 63 9.91 -7.09 -1.80
C PHE A 63 10.49 -7.90 -0.65
N ARG A 64 11.19 -7.21 0.25
CA ARG A 64 11.63 -7.78 1.52
C ARG A 64 10.82 -7.12 2.62
N SER A 65 10.07 -7.92 3.38
CA SER A 65 9.36 -7.43 4.56
C SER A 65 10.35 -7.07 5.67
N TYR A 66 9.87 -6.38 6.70
CA TYR A 66 10.65 -6.11 7.90
C TYR A 66 11.17 -7.40 8.57
N THR A 67 10.38 -8.47 8.54
CA THR A 67 10.75 -9.81 9.03
C THR A 67 11.70 -10.58 8.09
N SER A 68 12.28 -9.92 7.08
CA SER A 68 13.16 -10.51 6.06
C SER A 68 12.51 -11.55 5.13
N ASN A 69 11.18 -11.70 5.17
CA ASN A 69 10.46 -12.54 4.22
C ASN A 69 10.48 -11.92 2.83
N ILE A 70 10.69 -12.74 1.81
CA ILE A 70 10.64 -12.30 0.41
C ILE A 70 9.23 -12.46 -0.12
N ILE A 71 8.62 -11.35 -0.53
CA ILE A 71 7.32 -11.32 -1.19
C ILE A 71 7.58 -11.13 -2.68
N LYS A 72 7.16 -12.11 -3.48
CA LYS A 72 7.21 -12.04 -4.93
C LYS A 72 5.86 -11.58 -5.46
N PRO A 73 5.76 -10.40 -6.10
CA PRO A 73 4.53 -9.96 -6.73
C PRO A 73 4.13 -10.90 -7.85
N ILE A 74 2.82 -11.10 -8.00
CA ILE A 74 2.21 -11.78 -9.15
C ILE A 74 2.39 -10.90 -10.40
N GLY A 75 2.30 -9.58 -10.20
CA GLY A 75 2.53 -8.59 -11.24
C GLY A 75 2.39 -7.18 -10.72
N LYS A 76 2.22 -6.25 -11.64
CA LYS A 76 1.95 -4.84 -11.36
C LYS A 76 0.95 -4.27 -12.35
N VAL A 77 0.31 -3.18 -11.99
CA VAL A 77 -0.62 -2.46 -12.85
C VAL A 77 -0.31 -0.97 -12.78
N SER A 78 -0.55 -0.29 -13.91
CA SER A 78 -0.58 1.17 -13.96
C SER A 78 -2.04 1.62 -13.93
N LEU A 79 -2.39 2.52 -13.03
CA LEU A 79 -3.77 2.98 -12.84
C LEU A 79 -3.80 4.43 -12.35
N THR A 80 -4.96 5.07 -12.46
CA THR A 80 -5.21 6.37 -11.86
C THR A 80 -5.58 6.20 -10.39
N VAL A 81 -4.85 6.85 -9.50
CA VAL A 81 -5.14 6.92 -8.07
C VAL A 81 -5.75 8.28 -7.76
N THR A 82 -6.92 8.30 -7.14
CA THR A 82 -7.58 9.54 -6.69
C THR A 82 -7.64 9.60 -5.16
N TYR A 83 -7.26 10.73 -4.59
CA TYR A 83 -7.46 11.04 -3.18
C TYR A 83 -7.83 12.53 -2.99
N ASN A 84 -8.95 12.81 -2.33
CA ASN A 84 -9.44 14.17 -2.09
C ASN A 84 -9.46 15.06 -3.35
N GLY A 85 -9.90 14.50 -4.48
CA GLY A 85 -9.98 15.20 -5.78
C GLY A 85 -8.64 15.39 -6.50
N LYS A 86 -7.51 14.99 -5.91
CA LYS A 86 -6.21 14.95 -6.59
C LYS A 86 -6.03 13.60 -7.25
N GLN A 87 -5.44 13.61 -8.44
CA GLN A 87 -5.18 12.40 -9.22
C GLN A 87 -3.70 12.28 -9.56
N ILE A 88 -3.20 11.04 -9.52
CA ILE A 88 -1.89 10.66 -10.02
C ILE A 88 -1.99 9.39 -10.85
N ASP A 89 -1.06 9.17 -11.77
CA ASP A 89 -0.81 7.86 -12.35
C ASP A 89 0.13 7.09 -11.42
N GLY A 90 -0.35 5.96 -10.91
CA GLY A 90 0.33 5.15 -9.91
C GLY A 90 0.63 3.73 -10.39
N GLU A 91 1.82 3.24 -10.05
CA GLU A 91 2.16 1.82 -10.13
C GLU A 91 1.70 1.12 -8.85
N LEU A 92 0.90 0.06 -8.99
CA LEU A 92 0.44 -0.79 -7.88
C LEU A 92 0.94 -2.22 -8.09
N HIS A 93 1.59 -2.79 -7.09
CA HIS A 93 2.05 -4.18 -7.16
C HIS A 93 1.03 -5.14 -6.56
N ILE A 94 0.73 -6.18 -7.31
CA ILE A 94 -0.21 -7.22 -6.89
C ILE A 94 0.57 -8.36 -6.24
N VAL A 95 0.31 -8.61 -4.97
CA VAL A 95 0.99 -9.63 -4.16
C VAL A 95 0.04 -10.79 -3.86
N PRO A 96 0.54 -11.97 -3.46
CA PRO A 96 -0.30 -13.09 -3.06
C PRO A 96 -1.33 -12.72 -1.97
N ALA A 97 -2.35 -13.56 -1.80
CA ALA A 97 -3.32 -13.39 -0.72
C ALA A 97 -2.64 -13.40 0.67
N GLY A 98 -3.26 -12.70 1.64
CA GLY A 98 -2.77 -12.64 3.02
C GLY A 98 -1.83 -11.47 3.32
N HIS A 99 -1.68 -10.52 2.39
CA HIS A 99 -0.97 -9.27 2.61
C HIS A 99 -1.96 -8.11 2.69
N ASP A 100 -1.75 -7.21 3.65
CA ASP A 100 -2.52 -5.96 3.77
C ASP A 100 -2.24 -5.03 2.58
N ALA A 101 -3.22 -4.19 2.26
CA ALA A 101 -3.05 -3.13 1.29
C ALA A 101 -2.17 -2.02 1.88
N LEU A 102 -0.99 -1.81 1.29
CA LEU A 102 -0.03 -0.79 1.75
C LEU A 102 0.07 0.35 0.73
N LEU A 103 -0.02 1.59 1.21
CA LEU A 103 0.24 2.78 0.42
C LEU A 103 1.68 3.23 0.71
N GLY A 104 2.54 3.03 -0.29
CA GLY A 104 3.95 3.38 -0.19
C GLY A 104 4.20 4.84 -0.53
N ARG A 105 5.38 5.33 -0.15
CA ARG A 105 5.80 6.73 -0.31
C ARG A 105 5.82 7.27 -1.75
N GLN A 106 5.72 6.43 -2.78
CA GLN A 106 5.58 6.93 -4.16
C GLN A 106 4.23 7.61 -4.41
N TRP A 107 3.24 7.40 -3.55
CA TRP A 107 1.91 8.00 -3.66
C TRP A 107 1.65 9.10 -2.61
N ILE A 108 2.62 9.39 -1.75
CA ILE A 108 2.55 10.43 -0.70
C ILE A 108 3.14 11.73 -1.24
#